data_AF-L1N8P3-F1
#
_entry.id   AF-L1N8P3-F1
#
_cell.length_a   1.000
_cell.length_b   1.000
_cell.length_c   1.000
_cell.angle_alpha   90.00
_cell.angle_beta   90.00
_cell.angle_gamma   90.00
#
_symmetry.space_group_name_H-M   'P 1'
#
loop_
_entity.id
_entity.type
_entity.pdbx_description
1 polymer ?
#
loop_
_entity_poly.entity_id
_entity_poly.type
_entity_poly.pdbx_seq_one_letter_code
_entity_poly.pdbx_strand_id
1 'polypeptide(L)'
;MKEQITLVVVDCQYDFCNPAGALYVEGAETAVNHILHFINTHEGLAEVIFTVDWHQAKDASFTSQGGPWPPHCIAFAKGSQIDDRLVQACLDREIPYRVIRKGEVIETEEYGAFQHIEKLPDGSFRLSTMTDEVTCAGHRMVICGVAGDYCVLETLRNLLNGGLVVEVFACGIASIDGGSKLNGFVRERNLSLC
;
A
#
# COMPACT_ATOMS: atom_id res chain seq x y z
N MET A 1 -18.06 20.84 6.56
CA MET A 1 -17.78 19.41 6.75
C MET A 1 -16.27 19.25 6.77
N LYS A 2 -15.72 18.39 7.64
CA LYS A 2 -14.28 18.09 7.60
C LYS A 2 -13.96 17.43 6.25
N GLU A 3 -12.80 17.75 5.69
CA GLU A 3 -12.30 17.10 4.48
C GLU A 3 -12.15 15.60 4.75
N GLN A 4 -12.59 14.76 3.82
CA GLN A 4 -12.54 13.31 3.96
C GLN A 4 -11.25 12.75 3.39
N ILE A 5 -10.67 11.80 4.12
CA ILE A 5 -9.39 11.16 3.79
C ILE A 5 -9.62 9.68 3.48
N THR A 6 -9.00 9.21 2.40
CA THR A 6 -8.80 7.79 2.12
C THR A 6 -7.33 7.47 2.39
N LEU A 7 -7.07 6.65 3.40
CA LEU A 7 -5.71 6.18 3.71
C LEU A 7 -5.41 4.93 2.88
N VAL A 8 -4.37 4.97 2.05
CA VAL A 8 -3.88 3.80 1.33
C VAL A 8 -2.67 3.25 2.07
N VAL A 9 -2.84 2.06 2.65
CA VAL A 9 -1.81 1.33 3.38
C VAL A 9 -1.23 0.28 2.46
N VAL A 10 -0.02 0.54 1.96
CA VAL A 10 0.64 -0.31 0.98
C VAL A 10 1.38 -1.46 1.67
N ASP A 11 0.96 -2.69 1.39
CA ASP A 11 1.66 -3.95 1.67
C ASP A 11 2.15 -4.10 3.13
N CYS A 12 1.39 -3.62 4.12
CA CYS A 12 1.70 -3.86 5.53
C CYS A 12 1.37 -5.32 5.94
N GLN A 13 2.03 -6.28 5.29
CA GLN A 13 1.84 -7.72 5.49
C GLN A 13 2.94 -8.32 6.38
N TYR A 14 2.68 -9.50 6.96
CA TYR A 14 3.59 -10.18 7.87
C TYR A 14 5.01 -10.33 7.30
N ASP A 15 5.14 -10.76 6.05
CA ASP A 15 6.45 -11.02 5.44
C ASP A 15 7.31 -9.76 5.32
N PHE A 16 6.69 -8.58 5.20
CA PHE A 16 7.39 -7.30 5.11
C PHE A 16 7.55 -6.61 6.47
N CYS A 17 6.56 -6.73 7.36
CA CYS A 17 6.49 -5.93 8.58
C CYS A 17 6.97 -6.64 9.84
N ASN A 18 7.12 -7.97 9.83
CA ASN A 18 7.60 -8.72 10.99
C ASN A 18 9.07 -9.12 10.82
N PRO A 19 9.94 -9.01 11.85
CA PRO A 19 11.34 -9.44 11.77
C PRO A 19 11.54 -10.92 11.42
N ALA A 20 10.52 -11.76 11.66
CA ALA A 20 10.51 -13.17 11.26
C ALA A 20 9.81 -13.42 9.92
N GLY A 21 9.42 -12.37 9.20
CA GLY A 21 8.85 -12.40 7.86
C GLY A 21 9.89 -12.77 6.80
N ALA A 22 9.44 -13.34 5.68
CA ALA A 22 10.33 -13.83 4.63
C ALA A 22 11.11 -12.72 3.90
N LEU A 23 10.60 -11.49 3.89
CA LEU A 23 11.18 -10.35 3.18
C LEU A 23 11.08 -9.07 4.02
N TYR A 24 11.50 -9.16 5.28
CA TYR A 24 11.36 -8.07 6.25
C TYR A 24 12.02 -6.76 5.77
N VAL A 25 11.27 -5.66 5.88
CA VAL A 25 11.74 -4.30 5.63
C VAL A 25 12.12 -3.67 6.97
N GLU A 26 13.40 -3.33 7.13
CA GLU A 26 13.89 -2.73 8.36
C GLU A 26 13.14 -1.43 8.69
N GLY A 27 12.66 -1.31 9.93
CA GLY A 27 11.88 -0.16 10.40
C GLY A 27 10.38 -0.23 10.09
N ALA A 28 9.89 -1.28 9.40
CA ALA A 28 8.47 -1.43 9.10
C ALA A 28 7.57 -1.49 10.34
N GLU A 29 8.03 -2.08 11.45
CA GLU A 29 7.27 -2.12 12.71
C GLU A 29 6.98 -0.71 13.25
N THR A 30 7.96 0.20 13.14
CA THR A 30 7.82 1.60 13.52
C THR A 30 6.85 2.32 12.60
N ALA A 31 6.96 2.12 11.28
CA ALA A 31 6.02 2.66 10.30
C ALA A 31 4.58 2.21 10.59
N VAL A 32 4.38 0.91 10.84
CA VAL A 32 3.07 0.34 11.23
C VAL A 32 2.54 0.98 12.51
N ASN A 33 3.38 1.25 13.52
CA ASN A 33 2.94 1.94 14.73
C ASN A 33 2.46 3.38 14.45
N HIS A 34 3.11 4.08 13.51
CA HIS A 34 2.66 5.41 13.08
C HIS A 34 1.34 5.34 12.30
N ILE A 35 1.18 4.36 11.41
CA ILE A 35 -0.08 4.12 10.68
C ILE A 35 -1.20 3.79 11.66
N LEU A 36 -0.94 2.90 12.63
CA LEU A 36 -1.87 2.56 13.69
C LEU A 36 -2.30 3.79 14.49
N HIS A 37 -1.36 4.67 14.84
CA HIS A 37 -1.67 5.93 15.49
C HIS A 37 -2.57 6.80 14.62
N PHE A 38 -2.25 6.94 13.32
CA PHE A 38 -3.07 7.70 12.36
C PHE A 38 -4.51 7.19 12.33
N ILE A 39 -4.72 5.88 12.17
CA ILE A 39 -6.07 5.28 12.12
C ILE A 39 -6.86 5.57 13.41
N ASN A 40 -6.19 5.51 14.57
CA ASN A 40 -6.83 5.70 15.87
C ASN A 40 -7.19 7.15 16.18
N THR A 41 -6.41 8.12 15.69
CA THR A 41 -6.51 9.52 16.14
C THR A 41 -6.96 10.51 15.08
N HIS A 42 -6.75 10.22 13.78
CA HIS A 42 -7.03 11.19 12.74
C HIS A 42 -8.54 11.35 12.54
N GLU A 43 -9.03 12.58 12.69
CA GLU A 43 -10.41 12.92 12.41
C GLU A 43 -10.61 13.08 10.90
N GLY A 44 -11.74 12.62 10.36
CA GLY A 44 -12.02 12.71 8.92
C GLY A 44 -11.42 11.59 8.07
N LEU A 45 -10.77 10.60 8.69
CA LEU A 45 -10.46 9.32 8.02
C LEU A 45 -11.78 8.61 7.68
N ALA A 46 -12.11 8.57 6.39
CA ALA A 46 -13.37 8.07 5.88
C ALA A 46 -13.31 6.59 5.49
N GLU A 47 -12.16 6.14 4.97
CA GLU A 47 -11.91 4.74 4.64
C GLU A 47 -10.41 4.42 4.63
N VAL A 48 -10.10 3.12 4.70
CA VAL A 48 -8.75 2.58 4.49
C VAL A 48 -8.75 1.62 3.30
N ILE A 49 -7.79 1.76 2.39
CA ILE A 49 -7.54 0.78 1.34
C ILE A 49 -6.20 0.11 1.65
N PHE A 50 -6.23 -1.18 1.93
CA PHE A 50 -5.03 -1.99 2.02
C PHE A 50 -4.68 -2.52 0.64
N THR A 51 -3.42 -2.39 0.23
CA THR A 51 -2.89 -3.20 -0.87
C THR A 51 -2.11 -4.36 -0.29
N VAL A 52 -2.14 -5.50 -0.97
CA VAL A 52 -1.42 -6.69 -0.54
C VAL A 52 -0.80 -7.39 -1.75
N ASP A 53 0.47 -7.77 -1.64
CA ASP A 53 1.07 -8.76 -2.51
C ASP A 53 0.39 -10.11 -2.28
N TRP A 54 0.07 -10.79 -3.37
CA TRP A 54 -0.75 -11.99 -3.35
C TRP A 54 -0.26 -13.05 -4.35
N HIS A 55 0.96 -13.52 -4.12
CA HIS A 55 1.67 -14.39 -5.05
C HIS A 55 1.22 -15.86 -4.97
N GLN A 56 1.36 -16.57 -6.09
CA GLN A 56 1.26 -18.03 -6.11
C GLN A 56 2.59 -18.67 -5.68
N ALA A 57 2.56 -19.92 -5.21
CA ALA A 57 3.76 -20.58 -4.66
C ALA A 57 4.96 -20.73 -5.64
N LYS A 58 4.74 -20.55 -6.95
CA LYS A 58 5.76 -20.63 -8.00
C LYS A 58 5.83 -19.35 -8.83
N ASP A 59 5.59 -18.22 -8.20
CA ASP A 59 5.70 -16.91 -8.84
C ASP A 59 7.07 -16.70 -9.48
N ALA A 60 7.11 -16.10 -10.69
CA ALA A 60 8.35 -15.88 -11.43
C ALA A 60 9.29 -14.89 -10.73
N SER A 61 8.76 -14.02 -9.87
CA SER A 61 9.54 -13.11 -9.03
C SER A 61 10.39 -13.82 -7.99
N PHE A 62 10.10 -15.09 -7.67
CA PHE A 62 10.80 -15.82 -6.65
C PHE A 62 12.16 -16.35 -7.12
N THR A 63 13.15 -16.32 -6.24
CA THR A 63 14.51 -16.87 -6.42
C THR A 63 14.50 -18.34 -6.83
N SER A 64 13.52 -19.12 -6.35
CA SER A 64 13.33 -20.51 -6.76
C SER A 64 12.96 -20.68 -8.25
N GLN A 65 12.43 -19.62 -8.88
CA GLN A 65 12.07 -19.52 -10.30
C GLN A 65 13.06 -18.63 -11.09
N GLY A 66 14.12 -18.13 -10.46
CA GLY A 66 15.12 -17.24 -11.07
C GLY A 66 14.85 -15.75 -10.93
N GLY A 67 13.80 -15.35 -10.20
CA GLY A 67 13.52 -13.96 -9.86
C GLY A 67 14.37 -13.42 -8.68
N PRO A 68 14.23 -12.13 -8.34
CA PRO A 68 15.09 -11.48 -7.36
C PRO A 68 14.69 -11.70 -5.89
N TRP A 69 13.46 -12.13 -5.61
CA TRP A 69 12.91 -12.13 -4.25
C TRP A 69 12.85 -13.52 -3.61
N PRO A 70 13.05 -13.68 -2.30
CA PRO A 70 12.65 -14.93 -1.64
C PRO A 70 11.14 -15.16 -1.82
N PRO A 71 10.64 -16.41 -1.76
CA PRO A 71 9.20 -16.65 -1.70
C PRO A 71 8.58 -15.88 -0.52
N HIS A 72 7.62 -15.00 -0.82
CA HIS A 72 6.99 -14.10 0.14
C HIS A 72 5.53 -13.86 -0.25
N CYS A 73 4.72 -13.40 0.68
CA CYS A 73 3.32 -13.02 0.48
C CYS A 73 2.51 -14.06 -0.32
N ILE A 74 2.82 -15.34 -0.10
CA ILE A 74 2.14 -16.44 -0.77
C ILE A 74 0.67 -16.42 -0.34
N ALA A 75 -0.22 -16.50 -1.32
CA ALA A 75 -1.67 -16.52 -1.13
C ALA A 75 -2.07 -17.53 -0.03
N PHE A 76 -2.86 -17.04 0.93
CA PHE A 76 -3.37 -17.80 2.08
C PHE A 76 -2.32 -18.29 3.11
N ALA A 77 -1.04 -17.97 2.94
CA ALA A 77 -0.02 -18.22 3.94
C ALA A 77 0.01 -17.12 5.02
N LYS A 78 0.64 -17.40 6.17
CA LYS A 78 0.85 -16.40 7.24
C LYS A 78 1.53 -15.12 6.70
N GLY A 79 2.50 -15.30 5.80
CA GLY A 79 3.29 -14.22 5.23
C GLY A 79 2.47 -13.13 4.53
N SER A 80 1.35 -13.49 3.92
CA SER A 80 0.48 -12.55 3.20
C SER A 80 -0.57 -11.87 4.07
N GLN A 81 -0.62 -12.17 5.38
CA GLN A 81 -1.58 -11.56 6.29
C GLN A 81 -1.23 -10.09 6.54
N ILE A 82 -2.21 -9.19 6.39
CA ILE A 82 -2.11 -7.79 6.85
C ILE A 82 -1.84 -7.76 8.36
N ASP A 83 -1.02 -6.81 8.85
CA ASP A 83 -0.83 -6.61 10.30
C ASP A 83 -2.20 -6.44 10.99
N ASP A 84 -2.52 -7.38 11.88
CA ASP A 84 -3.84 -7.52 12.49
C ASP A 84 -4.23 -6.32 13.35
N ARG A 85 -3.24 -5.59 13.89
CA ARG A 85 -3.48 -4.37 14.66
C ARG A 85 -4.09 -3.26 13.80
N LEU A 86 -3.73 -3.18 12.52
CA LEU A 86 -4.30 -2.19 11.60
C LEU A 86 -5.75 -2.51 11.29
N VAL A 87 -6.06 -3.80 11.05
CA VAL A 87 -7.44 -4.26 10.81
C VAL A 87 -8.29 -4.03 12.07
N GLN A 88 -7.77 -4.40 13.24
CA GLN A 88 -8.48 -4.20 14.51
C GLN A 88 -8.75 -2.71 14.78
N ALA A 89 -7.80 -1.82 14.49
CA ALA A 89 -8.02 -0.39 14.64
C ALA A 89 -9.12 0.16 13.73
N CYS A 90 -9.23 -0.33 12.48
CA CYS A 90 -10.35 0.02 11.61
C CYS A 90 -11.69 -0.44 12.20
N LEU A 91 -11.74 -1.66 12.75
CA LEU A 91 -12.95 -2.20 13.39
C LEU A 91 -13.36 -1.40 14.63
N ASP A 92 -12.40 -1.12 15.52
CA ASP A 92 -12.64 -0.39 16.77
C ASP A 92 -13.13 1.05 16.52
N ARG A 93 -12.71 1.65 15.41
CA ARG A 93 -13.09 2.99 14.96
C ARG A 93 -14.29 3.01 14.03
N GLU A 94 -14.85 1.85 13.68
CA GLU A 94 -15.91 1.68 12.68
C GLU A 94 -15.57 2.31 11.31
N ILE A 95 -14.28 2.29 10.93
CA ILE A 95 -13.80 2.81 9.64
C ILE A 95 -13.87 1.69 8.60
N PRO A 96 -14.60 1.87 7.49
CA PRO A 96 -14.66 0.87 6.44
C PRO A 96 -13.28 0.69 5.81
N TYR A 97 -12.94 -0.56 5.50
CA TYR A 97 -11.74 -0.86 4.74
C TYR A 97 -12.00 -1.79 3.56
N ARG A 98 -11.10 -1.72 2.58
CA ARG A 98 -11.09 -2.56 1.38
C ARG A 98 -9.70 -3.12 1.17
N VAL A 99 -9.61 -4.26 0.49
CA VAL A 99 -8.34 -4.92 0.20
C VAL A 99 -8.21 -5.05 -1.31
N ILE A 100 -7.08 -4.60 -1.85
CA ILE A 100 -6.69 -4.78 -3.25
C ILE A 100 -5.51 -5.72 -3.31
N ARG A 101 -5.67 -6.79 -4.06
CA ARG A 101 -4.61 -7.76 -4.32
C ARG A 101 -3.83 -7.37 -5.57
N LYS A 102 -2.52 -7.59 -5.54
CA LYS A 102 -1.61 -7.39 -6.67
C LYS A 102 -0.62 -8.54 -6.76
N GLY A 103 -0.02 -8.72 -7.93
CA GLY A 103 0.98 -9.79 -8.16
C GLY A 103 0.37 -11.20 -8.22
N GLU A 104 -0.92 -11.32 -8.56
CA GLU A 104 -1.60 -12.63 -8.65
C GLU A 104 -1.21 -13.44 -9.90
N VAL A 105 -0.69 -12.77 -10.92
CA VAL A 105 -0.32 -13.37 -12.21
C VAL A 105 1.14 -13.77 -12.18
N ILE A 106 1.39 -15.08 -12.18
CA ILE A 106 2.72 -15.71 -11.98
C ILE A 106 3.80 -15.14 -12.91
N GLU A 107 3.43 -14.80 -14.14
CA GLU A 107 4.37 -14.36 -15.18
C GLU A 107 4.75 -12.88 -15.09
N THR A 108 4.08 -12.10 -14.22
CA THR A 108 4.25 -10.64 -14.16
C THR A 108 4.45 -10.16 -12.74
N GLU A 109 5.45 -9.32 -12.56
CA GLU A 109 5.65 -8.57 -11.32
C GLU A 109 4.76 -7.32 -11.30
N GLU A 110 4.15 -7.02 -10.14
CA GLU A 110 3.24 -5.88 -9.96
C GLU A 110 3.55 -5.14 -8.66
N TYR A 111 4.58 -4.28 -8.71
CA TYR A 111 4.95 -3.47 -7.54
C TYR A 111 3.87 -2.42 -7.18
N GLY A 112 3.38 -1.66 -8.16
CA GLY A 112 2.46 -0.55 -7.92
C GLY A 112 0.99 -0.97 -7.99
N ALA A 113 0.19 -0.55 -7.02
CA ALA A 113 -1.26 -0.70 -7.08
C ALA A 113 -1.88 0.32 -8.05
N PHE A 114 -3.13 0.05 -8.48
CA PHE A 114 -3.95 0.96 -9.27
C PHE A 114 -3.38 1.30 -10.66
N GLN A 115 -2.89 0.30 -11.40
CA GLN A 115 -2.37 0.46 -12.76
C GLN A 115 -3.35 1.15 -13.72
N HIS A 116 -4.65 0.97 -13.53
CA HIS A 116 -5.68 1.67 -14.29
C HIS A 116 -6.63 2.44 -13.37
N ILE A 117 -6.87 3.70 -13.74
CA ILE A 117 -7.63 4.68 -12.96
C ILE A 117 -8.61 5.38 -13.90
N GLU A 118 -9.89 5.29 -13.59
CA GLU A 118 -10.98 5.90 -14.34
C GLU A 118 -11.77 6.84 -13.43
N LYS A 119 -11.95 8.09 -13.86
CA LYS A 119 -12.87 9.02 -13.19
C LYS A 119 -14.30 8.75 -13.65
N LEU A 120 -15.17 8.41 -12.71
CA LEU A 120 -16.56 8.07 -12.97
C LEU A 120 -17.46 9.31 -13.05
N PRO A 121 -18.65 9.21 -13.69
CA PRO A 121 -19.56 10.35 -13.85
C PRO A 121 -20.05 10.99 -12.55
N ASP A 122 -20.08 10.24 -11.45
CA ASP A 122 -20.49 10.71 -10.12
C ASP A 122 -19.34 11.39 -9.33
N GLY A 123 -18.15 11.48 -9.93
CA GLY A 123 -16.96 12.07 -9.33
C GLY A 123 -16.14 11.11 -8.47
N SER A 124 -16.58 9.86 -8.30
CA SER A 124 -15.75 8.78 -7.73
C SER A 124 -14.69 8.33 -8.74
N PHE A 125 -13.73 7.53 -8.28
CA PHE A 125 -12.70 6.94 -9.13
C PHE A 125 -12.78 5.42 -9.04
N ARG A 126 -12.78 4.73 -10.18
CA ARG A 126 -12.51 3.29 -10.24
C ARG A 126 -11.01 3.11 -10.39
N LEU A 127 -10.40 2.46 -9.40
CA LEU A 127 -8.99 2.12 -9.38
C LEU A 127 -8.86 0.60 -9.57
N SER A 128 -7.89 0.15 -10.35
CA SER A 128 -7.74 -1.28 -10.66
C SER A 128 -6.28 -1.71 -10.78
N THR A 129 -5.98 -2.87 -10.21
CA THR A 129 -4.80 -3.68 -10.52
C THR A 129 -5.16 -4.66 -11.64
N MET A 130 -4.24 -5.52 -12.04
CA MET A 130 -4.50 -6.48 -13.12
C MET A 130 -5.74 -7.37 -12.91
N THR A 131 -6.09 -7.69 -11.67
CA THR A 131 -7.12 -8.69 -11.34
C THR A 131 -8.22 -8.18 -10.40
N ASP A 132 -8.07 -7.00 -9.81
CA ASP A 132 -8.96 -6.49 -8.77
C ASP A 132 -9.26 -5.00 -8.97
N GLU A 133 -10.43 -4.54 -8.51
CA GLU A 133 -10.83 -3.14 -8.64
C GLU A 133 -11.61 -2.60 -7.44
N VAL A 134 -11.42 -1.31 -7.18
CA VAL A 134 -12.08 -0.57 -6.11
C VAL A 134 -12.57 0.80 -6.57
N THR A 135 -13.85 1.13 -6.29
CA THR A 135 -14.37 2.49 -6.42
C THR A 135 -14.10 3.32 -5.16
N CYS A 136 -13.23 4.33 -5.21
CA CYS A 136 -13.04 5.26 -4.09
C CYS A 136 -13.82 6.56 -4.33
N ALA A 137 -14.31 7.15 -3.25
CA ALA A 137 -14.83 8.52 -3.33
C ALA A 137 -13.67 9.48 -3.65
N GLY A 138 -13.96 10.65 -4.22
CA GLY A 138 -12.98 11.69 -4.55
C GLY A 138 -12.36 12.39 -3.34
N HIS A 139 -12.05 11.63 -2.30
CA HIS A 139 -11.40 12.04 -1.07
C HIS A 139 -9.93 12.39 -1.30
N ARG A 140 -9.35 13.08 -0.33
CA ARG A 140 -7.92 13.29 -0.29
C ARG A 140 -7.23 11.97 0.01
N MET A 141 -6.29 11.54 -0.84
CA MET A 141 -5.58 10.29 -0.64
C MET A 141 -4.30 10.51 0.14
N VAL A 142 -4.09 9.71 1.19
CA VAL A 142 -2.86 9.71 2.00
C VAL A 142 -2.21 8.34 1.84
N ILE A 143 -0.95 8.28 1.44
CA ILE A 143 -0.25 7.03 1.11
C ILE A 143 0.82 6.74 2.17
N CYS A 144 0.85 5.49 2.66
CA CYS A 144 1.83 4.97 3.60
C CYS A 144 2.11 3.48 3.34
N GLY A 145 2.99 2.87 4.13
CA GLY A 145 3.27 1.43 4.07
C GLY A 145 4.68 1.12 3.58
N VAL A 146 4.85 -0.03 2.91
CA VAL A 146 6.14 -0.58 2.52
C VAL A 146 6.10 -1.19 1.10
N ALA A 147 7.23 -1.40 0.43
CA ALA A 147 8.50 -0.71 0.66
C ALA A 147 8.47 0.66 -0.04
N GLY A 148 9.00 1.70 0.62
CA GLY A 148 9.01 3.06 0.11
C GLY A 148 9.67 3.20 -1.27
N ASP A 149 10.69 2.39 -1.58
CA ASP A 149 11.44 2.44 -2.82
C ASP A 149 10.97 1.47 -3.92
N TYR A 150 9.87 0.75 -3.66
CA TYR A 150 9.18 -0.15 -4.58
C TYR A 150 7.68 0.13 -4.58
N CYS A 151 6.88 -0.66 -3.87
CA CYS A 151 5.42 -0.68 -3.99
C CYS A 151 4.78 0.68 -3.69
N VAL A 152 5.26 1.39 -2.67
CA VAL A 152 4.78 2.74 -2.35
C VAL A 152 5.10 3.72 -3.48
N LEU A 153 6.34 3.68 -3.99
CA LEU A 153 6.80 4.57 -5.06
C LEU A 153 6.02 4.34 -6.37
N GLU A 154 5.85 3.08 -6.78
CA GLU A 154 5.10 2.76 -8.00
C GLU A 154 3.60 3.05 -7.83
N THR A 155 3.03 2.81 -6.65
CA THR A 155 1.64 3.19 -6.34
C THR A 155 1.45 4.71 -6.44
N LEU A 156 2.37 5.50 -5.88
CA LEU A 156 2.36 6.96 -6.02
C LEU A 156 2.42 7.40 -7.49
N ARG A 157 3.27 6.76 -8.30
CA ARG A 157 3.36 7.06 -9.74
C ARG A 157 2.04 6.77 -10.45
N ASN A 158 1.42 5.62 -10.19
CA ASN A 158 0.15 5.25 -10.80
C ASN A 158 -0.96 6.25 -10.45
N LEU A 159 -1.09 6.59 -9.17
CA LEU A 159 -2.09 7.56 -8.69
C LEU A 159 -1.89 8.96 -9.30
N LEU A 160 -0.65 9.45 -9.33
CA LEU A 160 -0.31 10.74 -9.94
C LEU A 160 -0.56 10.76 -11.45
N ASN A 161 -0.22 9.68 -12.15
CA ASN A 161 -0.48 9.54 -13.59
C ASN A 161 -1.99 9.46 -13.89
N GLY A 162 -2.77 8.91 -12.96
CA GLY A 162 -4.24 8.92 -13.01
C GLY A 162 -4.87 10.28 -12.67
N GLY A 163 -4.06 11.29 -12.32
CA GLY A 163 -4.53 12.64 -12.03
C GLY A 163 -5.09 12.84 -10.62
N LEU A 164 -4.84 11.91 -9.69
CA LEU A 164 -5.22 12.09 -8.29
C LEU A 164 -4.23 12.99 -7.55
N VAL A 165 -4.75 13.71 -6.56
CA VAL A 165 -3.95 14.45 -5.59
C VAL A 165 -3.69 13.55 -4.41
N VAL A 166 -2.40 13.32 -4.12
CA VAL A 166 -1.94 12.42 -3.07
C VAL A 166 -1.02 13.16 -2.09
N GLU A 167 -1.14 12.82 -0.81
CA GLU A 167 -0.19 13.18 0.24
C GLU A 167 0.58 11.94 0.68
N VAL A 168 1.84 12.12 1.08
CA VAL A 168 2.71 11.04 1.56
C VAL A 168 2.83 11.15 3.08
N PHE A 169 2.38 10.12 3.80
CA PHE A 169 2.55 10.05 5.25
C PHE A 169 3.92 9.43 5.57
N ALA A 170 4.93 10.29 5.62
CA ALA A 170 6.34 9.87 5.57
C ALA A 170 6.76 9.03 6.78
N CYS A 171 6.28 9.37 7.98
CA CYS A 171 6.56 8.60 9.20
C CYS A 171 5.90 7.20 9.19
N GLY A 172 4.89 7.00 8.34
CA GLY A 172 4.26 5.72 8.11
C GLY A 172 4.89 4.89 6.98
N ILE A 173 6.11 5.22 6.53
CA ILE A 173 6.77 4.51 5.45
C ILE A 173 8.14 3.98 5.88
N ALA A 174 8.42 2.73 5.52
CA ALA A 174 9.75 2.14 5.60
C ALA A 174 10.22 1.67 4.21
N SER A 175 11.52 1.72 3.96
CA SER A 175 12.12 1.41 2.66
C SER A 175 13.32 0.50 2.82
N ILE A 176 13.57 -0.34 1.81
CA ILE A 176 14.74 -1.21 1.77
C ILE A 176 16.02 -0.37 1.57
N ASP A 177 15.93 0.70 0.77
CA ASP A 177 17.05 1.61 0.47
C ASP A 177 17.23 2.76 1.48
N GLY A 178 16.55 2.71 2.64
CA GLY A 178 16.54 3.80 3.62
C GLY A 178 15.79 5.07 3.17
N GLY A 179 14.99 4.99 2.12
CA GLY A 179 14.12 6.07 1.63
C GLY A 179 14.71 6.90 0.49
N SER A 180 15.87 6.52 -0.06
CA SER A 180 16.59 7.32 -1.05
C SER A 180 15.76 7.60 -2.30
N LYS A 181 15.20 6.55 -2.94
CA LYS A 181 14.37 6.70 -4.15
C LYS A 181 13.09 7.47 -3.87
N LEU A 182 12.38 7.14 -2.80
CA LEU A 182 11.12 7.80 -2.43
C LEU A 182 11.34 9.29 -2.16
N ASN A 183 12.33 9.64 -1.35
CA ASN A 183 12.67 11.03 -1.03
C ASN A 183 13.11 11.81 -2.27
N GLY A 184 13.79 11.15 -3.21
CA GLY A 184 14.08 11.73 -4.53
C GLY A 184 12.80 12.08 -5.29
N PHE A 185 11.90 11.10 -5.41
CA PHE A 185 10.65 11.26 -6.15
C PHE A 185 9.70 12.31 -5.53
N VAL A 186 9.54 12.31 -4.20
CA VAL A 186 8.74 13.31 -3.47
C VAL A 186 9.25 14.73 -3.76
N ARG A 187 10.57 14.93 -3.74
CA ARG A 187 11.18 16.23 -4.07
C ARG A 187 10.99 16.61 -5.54
N GLU A 188 11.20 15.67 -6.46
CA GLU A 188 11.04 15.89 -7.89
C GLU A 188 9.61 16.28 -8.26
N ARG A 189 8.62 15.63 -7.65
CA ARG A 189 7.19 15.86 -7.91
C ARG A 189 6.55 16.90 -7.00
N ASN A 190 7.30 17.47 -6.06
CA ASN A 190 6.83 18.42 -5.07
C ASN A 190 5.58 17.93 -4.32
N LEU A 191 5.61 16.66 -3.88
CA LEU A 191 4.48 16.05 -3.18
C LEU A 191 4.35 16.60 -1.76
N SER A 192 3.11 16.73 -1.31
CA SER A 192 2.83 17.14 0.07
C SER A 192 3.17 16.00 1.03
N LEU A 193 3.88 16.33 2.10
CA LEU A 193 4.19 15.42 3.20
C LEU A 193 3.28 15.72 4.38
N CYS A 194 2.78 14.67 5.02
CA CYS A 194 2.03 14.74 6.27
C CYS A 194 2.62 13.81 7.34
#